data_AF-A0A8S1ZSM7-F1
#
_entry.id   AF-A0A8S1ZSM7-F1
#
_cell.length_a   1.000
_cell.length_b   1.000
_cell.length_c   1.000
_cell.angle_alpha   90.00
_cell.angle_beta   90.00
_cell.angle_gamma   90.00
#
_symmetry.space_group_name_H-M   'P 1'
#
loop_
_entity.id
_entity.type
_entity.pdbx_description
1 polymer ?
#
loop_
_entity_poly.entity_id
_entity_poly.type
_entity_poly.pdbx_seq_one_letter_code
_entity_poly.pdbx_strand_id
1 'polypeptide(L)'
;MKIAKFSVPLLILFIFPVALAQLKFGFYKESCPNAETIVQNLVRQRFASDPSITAALTRMHFHDCFVQTQRRLNHRKKTAGPNGSVRGFELIDEIKTALEAQCPSKVSCSDIVTLATRDSVFLGGGPNYTVPTGRRDGFVSNPEDANRILPPPFISVEGLLSFFGNKGMNVFDAVALLGAHTVGVASCGNFIDRATNFQGTGLPDPSMDPFLAGRLRDTCAVPGGFAALDQSMPVTPVSFDNLFFGQIRERKGILLIDQLIANDPATSGVVFQYAANNELFKRQFAIAMVKMGAVDVLTGTAETIVRNLVSDEFESDPTITAALLRMNFHDCFVGGCDGSILLNSTDSERFFGPNLSVRGFELIDEIKTELEAQCPSNVSCADIMALATRDSVALAGGPNYNITTGRRDGLKTNASGVFDLIGPTASVAAFLSFFGDKTMTTLDAVALLGAHTVGVGSCGLFRDRLTNFNGTGLPDPSMDSDLVANLTSICAASENPSTGLDRSTPLTFDNAFFGQIRARRGVLQLDQRLATDEATSSVVAQYAADNDLFKRQFAIAMVKLGAVNVLTGEDGEIRTNCWEFNKN
;
A
#
# COMPACT_ATOMS: atom_id res chain seq x y z
N MET A 1 31.42 16.34 63.12
CA MET A 1 31.33 16.15 61.65
C MET A 1 30.86 14.72 61.40
N LYS A 2 29.56 14.49 61.22
CA LYS A 2 28.99 13.15 60.97
C LYS A 2 28.82 12.98 59.46
N ILE A 3 29.53 12.01 58.88
CA ILE A 3 29.46 11.65 57.47
C ILE A 3 28.24 10.73 57.29
N ALA A 4 27.21 11.20 56.58
CA ALA A 4 26.05 10.40 56.22
C ALA A 4 26.38 9.56 54.98
N LYS A 5 26.23 8.23 55.09
CA LYS A 5 26.33 7.29 53.97
C LYS A 5 24.99 7.28 53.22
N PHE A 6 24.98 7.69 51.96
CA PHE A 6 23.85 7.47 51.05
C PHE A 6 24.03 6.13 50.35
N SER A 7 23.12 5.19 50.61
CA SER A 7 22.96 3.97 49.81
C SER A 7 22.04 4.28 48.63
N VAL A 8 22.56 4.17 47.41
CA VAL A 8 21.79 4.26 46.16
C VAL A 8 21.19 2.88 45.86
N PRO A 9 19.87 2.74 45.65
CA PRO A 9 19.30 1.48 45.19
C PRO A 9 19.61 1.31 43.69
N LEU A 10 20.19 0.16 43.34
CA LEU A 10 20.43 -0.24 41.95
C LEU A 10 19.08 -0.55 41.29
N LEU A 11 18.54 0.42 40.54
CA LEU A 11 17.36 0.22 39.70
C LEU A 11 17.78 -0.61 38.48
N ILE A 12 17.48 -1.91 38.50
CA ILE A 12 17.66 -2.79 37.33
C ILE A 12 16.60 -2.38 36.30
N LEU A 13 16.99 -1.58 35.31
CA LEU A 13 16.20 -1.33 34.11
C LEU A 13 16.07 -2.66 33.36
N PHE A 14 14.89 -3.27 33.39
CA PHE A 14 14.54 -4.33 32.45
C PHE A 14 14.40 -3.70 31.06
N ILE A 15 15.48 -3.74 30.28
CA ILE A 15 15.44 -3.49 28.84
C ILE A 15 14.64 -4.65 28.24
N PHE A 16 13.35 -4.46 28.02
CA PHE A 16 12.57 -5.35 27.17
C PHE A 16 13.15 -5.24 25.75
N PRO A 17 13.56 -6.34 25.11
CA PRO A 17 13.92 -6.30 23.70
C PRO A 17 12.63 -6.00 22.92
N VAL A 18 12.53 -4.78 22.40
CA VAL A 18 11.45 -4.37 21.50
C VAL A 18 11.63 -5.18 20.22
N ALA A 19 10.81 -6.22 20.05
CA ALA A 19 10.79 -7.03 18.85
C ALA A 19 10.18 -6.20 17.72
N LEU A 20 11.00 -5.89 16.71
CA LEU A 20 10.53 -5.46 15.39
C LEU A 20 9.51 -6.50 14.90
N ALA A 21 8.26 -6.07 14.66
CA ALA A 21 7.17 -6.97 14.27
C ALA A 21 7.30 -7.39 12.80
N GLN A 22 8.30 -8.22 12.49
CA GLN A 22 8.33 -9.07 11.31
C GLN A 22 7.74 -10.44 11.68
N LEU A 23 7.09 -11.14 10.74
CA LEU A 23 6.64 -12.51 10.99
C LEU A 23 7.82 -13.35 11.51
N LYS A 24 7.61 -14.02 12.65
CA LYS A 24 8.64 -14.78 13.34
C LYS A 24 8.17 -16.20 13.63
N PHE A 25 9.05 -17.16 13.46
CA PHE A 25 8.80 -18.53 13.92
C PHE A 25 8.71 -18.57 15.45
N GLY A 26 7.58 -19.07 15.95
CA GLY A 26 7.32 -19.11 17.39
C GLY A 26 7.08 -17.74 18.01
N PHE A 27 6.46 -16.81 17.28
CA PHE A 27 6.11 -15.46 17.76
C PHE A 27 5.37 -15.49 19.12
N TYR A 28 4.49 -16.46 19.33
CA TYR A 28 3.69 -16.59 20.56
C TYR A 28 4.37 -17.38 21.68
N LYS A 29 5.61 -17.88 21.52
CA LYS A 29 6.25 -18.77 22.49
C LYS A 29 6.33 -18.20 23.91
N GLU A 30 6.48 -16.89 24.05
CA GLU A 30 6.56 -16.21 25.34
C GLU A 30 5.20 -15.61 25.77
N SER A 31 4.49 -15.00 24.82
CA SER A 31 3.26 -14.23 25.07
C SER A 31 1.99 -15.09 25.16
N CYS A 32 1.96 -16.23 24.49
CA CYS A 32 0.90 -17.23 24.58
C CYS A 32 1.45 -18.64 24.23
N PRO A 33 2.18 -19.27 25.16
CA PRO A 33 2.93 -20.51 24.88
C PRO A 33 2.09 -21.67 24.35
N ASN A 34 0.80 -21.72 24.70
CA ASN A 34 -0.13 -22.77 24.28
C ASN A 34 -0.86 -22.46 22.97
N ALA A 35 -0.60 -21.31 22.32
CA ALA A 35 -1.39 -20.85 21.18
C ALA A 35 -1.49 -21.89 20.07
N GLU A 36 -0.36 -22.35 19.54
CA GLU A 36 -0.34 -23.33 18.43
C GLU A 36 -0.96 -24.67 18.84
N THR A 37 -0.78 -25.11 20.08
CA THR A 37 -1.37 -26.36 20.59
C THR A 37 -2.89 -26.29 20.66
N ILE A 38 -3.44 -25.14 21.10
CA ILE A 38 -4.89 -24.92 21.14
C ILE A 38 -5.48 -24.96 19.73
N VAL A 39 -4.87 -24.23 18.79
CA VAL A 39 -5.28 -24.25 17.38
C VAL A 39 -5.26 -25.67 16.84
N GLN A 40 -4.14 -26.37 16.98
CA GLN A 40 -3.98 -27.73 16.47
C GLN A 40 -5.03 -28.71 17.01
N ASN A 41 -5.34 -28.63 18.31
CA ASN A 41 -6.31 -29.53 18.94
C ASN A 41 -7.74 -29.31 18.42
N LEU A 42 -8.17 -28.05 18.34
CA LEU A 42 -9.51 -27.72 17.84
C LEU A 42 -9.66 -28.02 16.35
N VAL A 43 -8.61 -27.77 15.56
CA VAL A 43 -8.59 -28.15 14.14
C VAL A 43 -8.66 -29.67 13.97
N ARG A 44 -7.92 -30.44 14.78
CA ARG A 44 -7.99 -31.91 14.77
C ARG A 44 -9.39 -32.40 15.12
N GLN A 45 -10.01 -31.82 16.14
CA GLN A 45 -11.38 -32.16 16.53
C GLN A 45 -12.38 -31.85 15.43
N ARG A 46 -12.27 -30.68 14.79
CA ARG A 46 -13.15 -30.30 13.67
C ARG A 46 -12.94 -31.17 12.44
N PHE A 47 -11.70 -31.47 12.09
CA PHE A 47 -11.37 -32.31 10.94
C PHE A 47 -11.91 -33.73 11.10
N ALA A 48 -11.91 -34.29 12.32
CA ALA A 48 -12.46 -35.61 12.59
C ALA A 48 -13.97 -35.71 12.33
N SER A 49 -14.73 -34.61 12.45
CA SER A 49 -16.17 -34.56 12.14
C SER A 49 -16.48 -34.02 10.75
N ASP A 50 -15.66 -33.10 10.22
CA ASP A 50 -15.77 -32.53 8.88
C ASP A 50 -14.39 -32.41 8.21
N PRO A 51 -13.92 -33.45 7.50
CA PRO A 51 -12.66 -33.40 6.76
C PRO A 51 -12.64 -32.36 5.63
N SER A 52 -13.82 -31.90 5.17
CA SER A 52 -13.90 -30.89 4.13
C SER A 52 -13.47 -29.50 4.62
N ILE A 53 -13.28 -29.32 5.93
CA ILE A 53 -12.78 -28.08 6.53
C ILE A 53 -11.42 -27.65 5.94
N THR A 54 -10.61 -28.59 5.44
CA THR A 54 -9.33 -28.29 4.77
C THR A 54 -9.52 -27.40 3.55
N ALA A 55 -10.50 -27.70 2.69
CA ALA A 55 -10.81 -26.85 1.54
C ALA A 55 -11.32 -25.47 1.96
N ALA A 56 -12.12 -25.42 3.01
CA ALA A 56 -12.69 -24.19 3.53
C ALA A 56 -11.63 -23.23 4.09
N LEU A 57 -10.74 -23.75 4.95
CA LEU A 57 -9.67 -22.97 5.56
C LEU A 57 -8.62 -22.56 4.53
N THR A 58 -8.27 -23.45 3.59
CA THR A 58 -7.34 -23.11 2.49
C THR A 58 -7.88 -21.95 1.65
N ARG A 59 -9.17 -21.99 1.28
CA ARG A 59 -9.83 -20.87 0.60
C ARG A 59 -9.85 -19.62 1.47
N MET A 60 -10.22 -19.72 2.74
CA MET A 60 -10.25 -18.58 3.65
C MET A 60 -8.88 -17.90 3.77
N HIS A 61 -7.81 -18.69 3.91
CA HIS A 61 -6.45 -18.17 4.01
C HIS A 61 -5.98 -17.51 2.72
N PHE A 62 -6.28 -18.08 1.55
CA PHE A 62 -6.03 -17.42 0.26
C PHE A 62 -6.75 -16.06 0.20
N HIS A 63 -8.03 -16.03 0.53
CA HIS A 63 -8.81 -14.79 0.50
C HIS A 63 -8.31 -13.76 1.52
N ASP A 64 -7.89 -14.17 2.73
CA ASP A 64 -7.33 -13.28 3.75
C ASP A 64 -6.00 -12.65 3.32
N CYS A 65 -5.14 -13.42 2.61
CA CYS A 65 -3.83 -12.94 2.17
C CYS A 65 -3.91 -11.99 0.95
N PHE A 66 -4.98 -12.07 0.15
CA PHE A 66 -5.13 -11.26 -1.07
C PHE A 66 -6.24 -10.20 -0.99
N VAL A 67 -7.07 -10.21 0.06
CA VAL A 67 -8.09 -9.19 0.34
C VAL A 67 -7.95 -8.81 1.81
N GLN A 68 -7.67 -7.54 2.11
CA GLN A 68 -7.55 -7.07 3.50
C GLN A 68 -8.87 -7.28 4.25
N THR A 69 -8.96 -8.35 5.02
CA THR A 69 -10.13 -8.61 5.84
C THR A 69 -9.78 -8.65 7.33
N GLN A 70 -10.47 -7.80 8.10
CA GLN A 70 -11.12 -8.13 9.39
C GLN A 70 -10.65 -7.34 10.62
N ARG A 71 -11.52 -6.41 11.03
CA ARG A 71 -11.86 -6.12 12.42
C ARG A 71 -13.21 -6.76 12.71
N ARG A 72 -13.22 -7.87 13.45
CA ARG A 72 -14.41 -8.61 13.91
C ARG A 72 -15.34 -9.12 12.80
N LEU A 73 -15.69 -10.39 12.93
CA LEU A 73 -16.68 -11.12 12.14
C LEU A 73 -18.09 -10.50 12.24
N ASN A 74 -18.33 -9.38 11.55
CA ASN A 74 -19.66 -8.81 11.38
C ASN A 74 -20.43 -9.58 10.28
N HIS A 75 -21.64 -10.05 10.63
CA HIS A 75 -22.51 -10.92 9.81
C HIS A 75 -22.81 -10.42 8.38
N ARG A 76 -22.76 -9.12 8.10
CA ARG A 76 -23.16 -8.56 6.79
C ARG A 76 -22.15 -8.81 5.66
N LYS A 77 -20.94 -9.28 5.94
CA LYS A 77 -19.82 -9.38 4.97
C LYS A 77 -19.41 -10.80 4.59
N LYS A 78 -20.00 -11.82 5.23
CA LYS A 78 -19.79 -13.25 4.90
C LYS A 78 -20.35 -13.65 3.51
N THR A 79 -21.06 -12.74 2.83
CA THR A 79 -21.91 -13.05 1.66
C THR A 79 -21.59 -12.25 0.38
N ALA A 80 -20.53 -11.43 0.36
CA ALA A 80 -20.23 -10.55 -0.79
C ALA A 80 -19.34 -11.22 -1.85
N GLY A 81 -19.76 -11.21 -3.13
CA GLY A 81 -18.93 -11.63 -4.27
C GLY A 81 -18.35 -13.06 -4.13
N PRO A 82 -17.09 -13.29 -4.54
CA PRO A 82 -16.39 -14.57 -4.34
C PRO A 82 -16.35 -15.03 -2.87
N ASN A 83 -16.51 -14.14 -1.88
CA ASN A 83 -16.51 -14.52 -0.47
C ASN A 83 -17.80 -15.19 -0.01
N GLY A 84 -18.88 -15.13 -0.81
CA GLY A 84 -20.20 -15.62 -0.40
C GLY A 84 -20.32 -17.14 -0.18
N SER A 85 -19.28 -17.91 -0.53
CA SER A 85 -19.19 -19.36 -0.29
C SER A 85 -18.09 -19.76 0.69
N VAL A 86 -17.34 -18.81 1.26
CA VAL A 86 -16.30 -19.10 2.26
C VAL A 86 -16.98 -19.57 3.55
N ARG A 87 -16.52 -20.71 4.10
CA ARG A 87 -17.06 -21.34 5.31
C ARG A 87 -15.95 -21.64 6.31
N GLY A 88 -16.30 -22.10 7.51
CA GLY A 88 -15.31 -22.45 8.55
C GLY A 88 -15.02 -21.34 9.55
N PHE A 89 -15.72 -20.20 9.45
CA PHE A 89 -15.62 -19.09 10.40
C PHE A 89 -15.96 -19.51 11.83
N GLU A 90 -16.87 -20.47 11.99
CA GLU A 90 -17.28 -20.99 13.29
C GLU A 90 -16.11 -21.65 14.02
N LEU A 91 -15.21 -22.32 13.29
CA LEU A 91 -14.00 -22.89 13.89
C LEU A 91 -13.01 -21.79 14.29
N ILE A 92 -12.85 -20.76 13.46
CA ILE A 92 -11.99 -19.61 13.79
C ILE A 92 -12.48 -18.90 15.04
N ASP A 93 -13.79 -18.69 15.18
CA ASP A 93 -14.44 -18.12 16.36
C ASP A 93 -14.23 -18.98 17.61
N GLU A 94 -14.38 -20.31 17.48
CA GLU A 94 -14.15 -21.28 18.55
C GLU A 94 -12.69 -21.24 19.03
N ILE A 95 -11.74 -21.25 18.09
CA ILE A 95 -10.31 -21.14 18.38
C ILE A 95 -9.99 -19.79 19.04
N LYS A 96 -10.51 -18.69 18.50
CA LYS A 96 -10.31 -17.35 19.05
C LYS A 96 -10.84 -17.28 20.48
N THR A 97 -12.03 -17.81 20.74
CA THR A 97 -12.63 -17.87 22.08
C THR A 97 -11.74 -18.64 23.06
N ALA A 98 -11.22 -19.81 22.66
CA ALA A 98 -10.33 -20.61 23.49
C ALA A 98 -8.99 -19.92 23.77
N LEU A 99 -8.43 -19.21 22.78
CA LEU A 99 -7.21 -18.44 22.92
C LEU A 99 -7.40 -17.22 23.81
N GLU A 100 -8.49 -16.46 23.65
CA GLU A 100 -8.81 -15.29 24.48
C GLU A 100 -9.01 -15.67 25.96
N ALA A 101 -9.53 -16.87 26.25
CA ALA A 101 -9.65 -17.36 27.61
C ALA A 101 -8.29 -17.64 28.29
N GLN A 102 -7.24 -17.92 27.52
CA GLN A 102 -5.89 -18.23 28.06
C GLN A 102 -4.93 -17.05 27.98
N CYS A 103 -4.94 -16.31 26.88
CA CYS A 103 -4.02 -15.23 26.58
C CYS A 103 -4.78 -14.08 25.90
N PRO A 104 -5.53 -13.28 26.69
CA PRO A 104 -6.38 -12.22 26.17
C PRO A 104 -5.63 -11.27 25.24
N SER A 105 -6.22 -11.02 24.07
CA SER A 105 -5.76 -10.08 23.05
C SER A 105 -4.33 -10.32 22.57
N LYS A 106 -3.83 -11.58 22.64
CA LYS A 106 -2.48 -11.92 22.19
C LYS A 106 -2.43 -12.42 20.75
N VAL A 107 -3.33 -13.33 20.36
CA VAL A 107 -3.26 -14.01 19.07
C VAL A 107 -4.26 -13.40 18.08
N SER A 108 -3.80 -12.94 16.93
CA SER A 108 -4.66 -12.36 15.89
C SER A 108 -5.53 -13.40 15.19
N CYS A 109 -6.68 -12.99 14.66
CA CYS A 109 -7.51 -13.85 13.80
C CYS A 109 -6.77 -14.26 12.53
N SER A 110 -5.95 -13.39 11.94
CA SER A 110 -5.16 -13.73 10.75
C SER A 110 -4.13 -14.85 11.03
N ASP A 111 -3.46 -14.83 12.19
CA ASP A 111 -2.60 -15.96 12.59
C ASP A 111 -3.40 -17.22 12.90
N ILE A 112 -4.61 -17.10 13.47
CA ILE A 112 -5.49 -18.26 13.69
C ILE A 112 -5.84 -18.91 12.34
N VAL A 113 -6.25 -18.13 11.34
CA VAL A 113 -6.56 -18.64 9.99
C VAL A 113 -5.35 -19.34 9.38
N THR A 114 -4.16 -18.73 9.50
CA THR A 114 -2.90 -19.30 8.99
C THR A 114 -2.56 -20.64 9.65
N LEU A 115 -2.56 -20.69 10.98
CA LEU A 115 -2.24 -21.88 11.76
C LEU A 115 -3.29 -22.98 11.54
N ALA A 116 -4.58 -22.62 11.52
CA ALA A 116 -5.65 -23.56 11.30
C ALA A 116 -5.60 -24.19 9.90
N THR A 117 -5.28 -23.37 8.88
CA THR A 117 -5.10 -23.85 7.51
C THR A 117 -3.95 -24.84 7.41
N ARG A 118 -2.76 -24.48 7.93
CA ARG A 118 -1.59 -25.37 8.00
C ARG A 118 -1.96 -26.73 8.60
N ASP A 119 -2.61 -26.71 9.77
CA ASP A 119 -2.94 -27.93 10.50
C ASP A 119 -3.99 -28.77 9.75
N SER A 120 -4.98 -28.13 9.12
CA SER A 120 -6.00 -28.84 8.33
C SER A 120 -5.44 -29.44 7.03
N VAL A 121 -4.49 -28.77 6.37
CA VAL A 121 -3.81 -29.28 5.17
C VAL A 121 -3.00 -30.51 5.52
N PHE A 122 -2.26 -30.48 6.63
CA PHE A 122 -1.52 -31.64 7.12
C PHE A 122 -2.44 -32.83 7.44
N LEU A 123 -3.56 -32.60 8.13
CA LEU A 123 -4.54 -33.65 8.43
C LEU A 123 -5.20 -34.24 7.17
N GLY A 124 -5.38 -33.43 6.12
CA GLY A 124 -5.83 -33.89 4.80
C GLY A 124 -4.80 -34.73 4.04
N GLY A 125 -3.59 -34.92 4.57
CA GLY A 125 -2.50 -35.65 3.92
C GLY A 125 -1.49 -34.78 3.17
N GLY A 126 -1.62 -33.46 3.28
CA GLY A 126 -0.72 -32.48 2.67
C GLY A 126 0.61 -32.34 3.42
N PRO A 127 1.46 -31.35 3.05
CA PRO A 127 2.73 -31.13 3.71
C PRO A 127 2.55 -30.70 5.17
N ASN A 128 3.46 -31.14 6.04
CA ASN A 128 3.70 -30.48 7.33
C ASN A 128 4.75 -29.39 7.13
N TYR A 129 4.44 -28.16 7.52
CA TYR A 129 5.35 -27.02 7.36
C TYR A 129 5.16 -26.02 8.48
N THR A 130 6.23 -25.35 8.89
CA THR A 130 6.12 -24.27 9.88
C THR A 130 5.74 -22.97 9.18
N VAL A 131 4.85 -22.20 9.79
CA VAL A 131 4.46 -20.87 9.34
C VAL A 131 4.96 -19.84 10.36
N PRO A 132 5.57 -18.73 9.92
CA PRO A 132 5.88 -17.65 10.84
C PRO A 132 4.58 -16.93 11.22
N THR A 133 4.49 -16.47 12.46
CA THR A 133 3.32 -15.80 13.05
C THR A 133 3.70 -14.39 13.53
N GLY A 134 2.72 -13.61 13.96
CA GLY A 134 2.86 -12.18 14.27
C GLY A 134 2.05 -11.26 13.36
N ARG A 135 1.08 -11.80 12.62
CA ARG A 135 0.13 -11.01 11.80
C ARG A 135 -0.74 -10.17 12.72
N ARG A 136 -1.09 -8.94 12.33
CA ARG A 136 -2.11 -8.14 13.00
C ARG A 136 -3.43 -8.20 12.24
N ASP A 137 -4.53 -8.10 12.97
CA ASP A 137 -5.87 -8.01 12.37
C ASP A 137 -6.07 -6.63 11.74
N GLY A 138 -6.70 -6.56 10.56
CA GLY A 138 -6.97 -5.30 9.87
C GLY A 138 -8.06 -4.47 10.55
N PHE A 139 -8.02 -3.13 10.38
CA PHE A 139 -9.03 -2.25 10.98
C PHE A 139 -10.21 -1.94 10.05
N VAL A 140 -10.01 -2.09 8.74
CA VAL A 140 -10.97 -1.77 7.67
C VAL A 140 -11.25 -3.04 6.84
N SER A 141 -12.44 -3.13 6.25
CA SER A 141 -12.78 -4.18 5.29
C SER A 141 -13.73 -3.64 4.22
N ASN A 142 -13.30 -3.61 2.97
CA ASN A 142 -14.09 -3.17 1.83
C ASN A 142 -14.64 -4.38 1.03
N PRO A 143 -15.96 -4.55 0.91
CA PRO A 143 -16.56 -5.65 0.16
C PRO A 143 -16.30 -5.59 -1.37
N GLU A 144 -15.93 -4.44 -1.93
CA GLU A 144 -15.60 -4.32 -3.35
C GLU A 144 -14.22 -4.88 -3.70
N ASP A 145 -13.30 -4.91 -2.73
CA ASP A 145 -11.92 -5.39 -2.92
C ASP A 145 -11.88 -6.86 -3.36
N ALA A 146 -12.79 -7.69 -2.85
CA ALA A 146 -12.87 -9.10 -3.25
C ALA A 146 -13.23 -9.28 -4.74
N ASN A 147 -14.00 -8.36 -5.32
CA ASN A 147 -14.36 -8.40 -6.74
C ASN A 147 -13.29 -7.76 -7.64
N ARG A 148 -12.48 -6.84 -7.11
CA ARG A 148 -11.45 -6.10 -7.86
C ARG A 148 -10.08 -6.77 -7.81
N ILE A 149 -9.76 -7.45 -6.71
CA ILE A 149 -8.39 -7.92 -6.42
C ILE A 149 -8.23 -9.41 -6.72
N LEU A 150 -9.22 -10.26 -6.43
CA LEU A 150 -9.06 -11.70 -6.59
C LEU A 150 -9.10 -12.12 -8.07
N PRO A 151 -8.23 -13.05 -8.50
CA PRO A 151 -8.22 -13.53 -9.87
C PRO A 151 -9.52 -14.29 -10.19
N PRO A 152 -10.22 -13.95 -11.29
CA PRO A 152 -11.42 -14.69 -11.68
C PRO A 152 -11.07 -16.07 -12.25
N PRO A 153 -12.01 -17.04 -12.24
CA PRO A 153 -11.78 -18.40 -12.77
C PRO A 153 -11.50 -18.45 -14.28
N PHE A 154 -11.74 -17.35 -14.99
CA PHE A 154 -11.51 -17.17 -16.42
C PHE A 154 -10.26 -16.33 -16.75
N ILE A 155 -9.42 -16.03 -15.75
CA ILE A 155 -8.13 -15.34 -15.97
C ILE A 155 -7.26 -16.11 -16.99
N SER A 156 -6.44 -15.39 -17.76
CA SER A 156 -5.44 -16.00 -18.65
C SER A 156 -4.23 -16.51 -17.85
N VAL A 157 -3.41 -17.39 -18.43
CA VAL A 157 -2.17 -17.85 -17.78
C VAL A 157 -1.19 -16.69 -17.56
N GLU A 158 -1.06 -15.79 -18.54
CA GLU A 158 -0.27 -14.56 -18.38
C GLU A 158 -0.80 -13.69 -17.22
N GLY A 159 -2.12 -13.48 -17.16
CA GLY A 159 -2.75 -12.72 -16.08
C GLY A 159 -2.53 -13.36 -14.71
N LEU A 160 -2.61 -14.70 -14.63
CA LEU A 160 -2.33 -15.46 -13.42
C LEU A 160 -0.87 -15.28 -12.97
N LEU A 161 0.09 -15.42 -13.90
CA LEU A 161 1.51 -15.27 -13.60
C LEU A 161 1.86 -13.83 -13.22
N SER A 162 1.23 -12.84 -13.85
CA SER A 162 1.38 -11.43 -13.47
C SER A 162 0.81 -11.17 -12.07
N PHE A 163 -0.39 -11.70 -11.76
CA PHE A 163 -1.01 -11.58 -10.44
C PHE A 163 -0.09 -12.09 -9.33
N PHE A 164 0.43 -13.31 -9.45
CA PHE A 164 1.35 -13.88 -8.47
C PHE A 164 2.75 -13.23 -8.51
N GLY A 165 3.26 -12.89 -9.70
CA GLY A 165 4.55 -12.24 -9.90
C GLY A 165 4.64 -10.88 -9.22
N ASN A 166 3.57 -10.08 -9.29
CA ASN A 166 3.46 -8.80 -8.59
C ASN A 166 3.49 -8.95 -7.06
N LYS A 167 3.31 -10.16 -6.54
CA LYS A 167 3.40 -10.51 -5.11
C LYS A 167 4.67 -11.29 -4.77
N GLY A 168 5.67 -11.27 -5.66
CA GLY A 168 6.96 -11.93 -5.47
C GLY A 168 6.91 -13.46 -5.58
N MET A 169 5.84 -14.00 -6.14
CA MET A 169 5.63 -15.44 -6.31
C MET A 169 5.93 -15.84 -7.76
N ASN A 170 6.68 -16.92 -7.95
CA ASN A 170 7.08 -17.37 -9.28
C ASN A 170 6.09 -18.41 -9.87
N VAL A 171 6.38 -18.90 -11.07
CA VAL A 171 5.54 -19.91 -11.76
C VAL A 171 5.33 -21.20 -10.95
N PHE A 172 6.34 -21.66 -10.20
CA PHE A 172 6.21 -22.84 -9.35
C PHE A 172 5.26 -22.59 -8.19
N ASP A 173 5.34 -21.41 -7.58
CA ASP A 173 4.45 -21.00 -6.49
C ASP A 173 2.99 -20.88 -6.98
N ALA A 174 2.77 -20.21 -8.12
CA ALA A 174 1.45 -20.02 -8.72
C ALA A 174 0.78 -21.36 -9.05
N VAL A 175 1.49 -22.25 -9.76
CA VAL A 175 0.96 -23.58 -10.12
C VAL A 175 0.72 -24.45 -8.89
N ALA A 176 1.61 -24.40 -7.89
CA ALA A 176 1.42 -25.14 -6.64
C ALA A 176 0.17 -24.65 -5.89
N LEU A 177 -0.07 -23.33 -5.77
CA LEU A 177 -1.26 -22.81 -5.10
C LEU A 177 -2.57 -23.22 -5.81
N LEU A 178 -2.59 -23.25 -7.15
CA LEU A 178 -3.74 -23.82 -7.87
C LEU A 178 -3.94 -25.30 -7.57
N GLY A 179 -2.87 -26.03 -7.24
CA GLY A 179 -2.94 -27.40 -6.76
C GLY A 179 -3.79 -27.60 -5.50
N ALA A 180 -4.11 -26.54 -4.73
CA ALA A 180 -5.10 -26.61 -3.65
C ALA A 180 -6.49 -27.07 -4.13
N HIS A 181 -6.79 -26.94 -5.43
CA HIS A 181 -7.99 -27.49 -6.07
C HIS A 181 -8.05 -29.03 -6.02
N THR A 182 -7.03 -29.71 -5.48
CA THR A 182 -7.12 -31.11 -5.07
C THR A 182 -8.09 -31.37 -3.92
N VAL A 183 -8.54 -30.34 -3.20
CA VAL A 183 -9.58 -30.44 -2.16
C VAL A 183 -10.74 -29.47 -2.44
N GLY A 184 -11.94 -29.88 -2.05
CA GLY A 184 -13.14 -29.06 -2.17
C GLY A 184 -13.86 -29.13 -3.52
N VAL A 185 -14.79 -28.18 -3.69
CA VAL A 185 -15.75 -28.15 -4.80
C VAL A 185 -15.90 -26.72 -5.35
N ALA A 186 -16.31 -26.61 -6.60
CA ALA A 186 -16.75 -25.34 -7.19
C ALA A 186 -18.26 -25.35 -7.42
N SER A 187 -18.90 -24.19 -7.24
CA SER A 187 -20.30 -24.01 -7.65
C SER A 187 -20.41 -23.94 -9.16
N CYS A 188 -21.44 -24.60 -9.71
CA CYS A 188 -21.69 -24.70 -11.15
C CYS A 188 -21.64 -23.36 -11.89
N GLY A 189 -22.12 -22.27 -11.27
CA GLY A 189 -22.11 -20.94 -11.89
C GLY A 189 -20.73 -20.43 -12.29
N ASN A 190 -19.64 -20.99 -11.76
CA ASN A 190 -18.27 -20.56 -12.08
C ASN A 190 -17.68 -21.24 -13.33
N PHE A 191 -18.28 -22.33 -13.80
CA PHE A 191 -17.69 -23.13 -14.89
C PHE A 191 -18.70 -23.71 -15.88
N ILE A 192 -20.00 -23.65 -15.61
CA ILE A 192 -21.00 -24.32 -16.44
C ILE A 192 -20.96 -23.86 -17.90
N ASP A 193 -20.66 -22.58 -18.15
CA ASP A 193 -20.49 -22.03 -19.49
C ASP A 193 -19.42 -22.78 -20.30
N ARG A 194 -18.36 -23.29 -19.66
CA ARG A 194 -17.37 -24.12 -20.34
C ARG A 194 -17.93 -25.46 -20.80
N ALA A 195 -18.92 -26.02 -20.09
CA ALA A 195 -19.51 -27.30 -20.45
C ALA A 195 -20.71 -27.16 -21.41
N THR A 196 -21.28 -25.97 -21.58
CA THR A 196 -22.55 -25.76 -22.33
C THR A 196 -22.48 -24.73 -23.46
N ASN A 197 -21.74 -23.63 -23.29
CA ASN A 197 -21.80 -22.48 -24.19
C ASN A 197 -20.50 -21.67 -24.17
N PHE A 198 -19.38 -22.35 -24.43
CA PHE A 198 -18.07 -21.74 -24.29
C PHE A 198 -17.92 -20.59 -25.28
N GLN A 199 -17.67 -19.39 -24.75
CA GLN A 199 -17.55 -18.14 -25.54
C GLN A 199 -18.75 -17.86 -26.46
N GLY A 200 -19.96 -18.30 -26.09
CA GLY A 200 -21.16 -18.05 -26.87
C GLY A 200 -21.34 -18.93 -28.12
N THR A 201 -20.53 -19.99 -28.26
CA THR A 201 -20.56 -20.89 -29.42
C THR A 201 -21.74 -21.87 -29.44
N GLY A 202 -22.48 -21.99 -28.33
CA GLY A 202 -23.48 -23.03 -28.12
C GLY A 202 -22.89 -24.44 -27.95
N LEU A 203 -21.56 -24.56 -27.81
CA LEU A 203 -20.83 -25.81 -27.68
C LEU A 203 -19.93 -25.81 -26.43
N PRO A 204 -19.56 -26.99 -25.90
CA PRO A 204 -18.56 -27.09 -24.84
C PRO A 204 -17.18 -26.58 -25.28
N ASP A 205 -16.37 -26.14 -24.32
CA ASP A 205 -14.97 -25.76 -24.48
C ASP A 205 -14.20 -26.91 -25.15
N PRO A 206 -13.59 -26.70 -26.33
CA PRO A 206 -12.93 -27.75 -27.09
C PRO A 206 -11.70 -28.33 -26.36
N SER A 207 -11.19 -27.65 -25.33
CA SER A 207 -10.12 -28.16 -24.47
C SER A 207 -10.61 -29.11 -23.38
N MET A 208 -11.91 -29.16 -23.08
CA MET A 208 -12.50 -30.02 -22.05
C MET A 208 -12.78 -31.43 -22.59
N ASP A 209 -12.59 -32.47 -21.78
CA ASP A 209 -12.98 -33.84 -22.12
C ASP A 209 -14.51 -33.94 -22.37
N PRO A 210 -14.96 -34.51 -23.50
CA PRO A 210 -16.38 -34.57 -23.84
C PRO A 210 -17.25 -35.36 -22.83
N PHE A 211 -16.70 -36.41 -22.22
CA PHE A 211 -17.44 -37.18 -21.21
C PHE A 211 -17.60 -36.38 -19.92
N LEU A 212 -16.54 -35.68 -19.50
CA LEU A 212 -16.62 -34.73 -18.39
C LEU A 212 -17.66 -33.65 -18.68
N ALA A 213 -17.64 -33.03 -19.85
CA ALA A 213 -18.61 -32.00 -20.23
C ALA A 213 -20.06 -32.53 -20.17
N GLY A 214 -20.30 -33.78 -20.57
CA GLY A 214 -21.60 -34.44 -20.38
C GLY A 214 -21.98 -34.57 -18.89
N ARG A 215 -21.08 -35.12 -18.07
CA ARG A 215 -21.32 -35.29 -16.64
C ARG A 215 -21.57 -33.98 -15.89
N LEU A 216 -20.84 -32.91 -16.22
CA LEU A 216 -21.03 -31.59 -15.61
C LEU A 216 -22.37 -30.98 -16.00
N ARG A 217 -22.83 -31.18 -17.24
CA ARG A 217 -24.16 -30.76 -17.68
C ARG A 217 -25.25 -31.40 -16.83
N ASP A 218 -25.14 -32.71 -16.58
CA ASP A 218 -26.10 -33.43 -15.74
C ASP A 218 -26.01 -32.97 -14.27
N THR A 219 -24.79 -32.84 -13.74
CA THR A 219 -24.54 -32.40 -12.36
C THR A 219 -25.09 -31.00 -12.10
N CYS A 220 -24.97 -30.10 -13.08
CA CYS A 220 -25.36 -28.70 -12.98
C CYS A 220 -26.75 -28.40 -13.54
N ALA A 221 -27.52 -29.42 -13.94
CA ALA A 221 -28.91 -29.25 -14.38
C ALA A 221 -29.83 -28.77 -13.23
N VAL A 222 -29.40 -28.97 -11.98
CA VAL A 222 -30.11 -28.51 -10.77
C VAL A 222 -29.51 -27.17 -10.31
N PRO A 223 -30.34 -26.14 -10.07
CA PRO A 223 -29.88 -24.87 -9.51
C PRO A 223 -29.14 -25.08 -8.18
N GLY A 224 -27.97 -24.44 -8.04
CA GLY A 224 -27.14 -24.55 -6.83
C GLY A 224 -26.27 -25.81 -6.77
N GLY A 225 -26.09 -26.54 -7.88
CA GLY A 225 -25.16 -27.68 -7.96
C GLY A 225 -23.69 -27.30 -7.74
N PHE A 226 -22.89 -28.32 -7.39
CA PHE A 226 -21.44 -28.24 -7.19
C PHE A 226 -20.73 -29.43 -7.84
N ALA A 227 -19.47 -29.26 -8.22
CA ALA A 227 -18.61 -30.35 -8.69
C ALA A 227 -17.27 -30.33 -7.96
N ALA A 228 -16.71 -31.51 -7.67
CA ALA A 228 -15.35 -31.66 -7.19
C ALA A 228 -14.36 -31.04 -8.16
N LEU A 229 -13.41 -30.26 -7.67
CA LEU A 229 -12.40 -29.58 -8.49
C LEU A 229 -11.41 -30.57 -9.11
N ASP A 230 -11.05 -31.64 -8.38
CA ASP A 230 -10.18 -32.73 -8.81
C ASP A 230 -10.89 -33.87 -9.56
N GLN A 231 -12.21 -33.74 -9.81
CA GLN A 231 -13.03 -34.74 -10.49
C GLN A 231 -13.28 -36.06 -9.75
N SER A 232 -13.04 -36.14 -8.43
CA SER A 232 -13.27 -37.34 -7.61
C SER A 232 -14.75 -37.66 -7.32
N MET A 233 -15.70 -36.96 -7.95
CA MET A 233 -17.13 -37.18 -7.75
C MET A 233 -17.51 -38.66 -7.91
N PRO A 234 -18.40 -39.21 -7.05
CA PRO A 234 -19.31 -38.50 -6.15
C PRO A 234 -18.76 -38.16 -4.76
N VAL A 235 -17.49 -38.43 -4.47
CA VAL A 235 -16.91 -38.14 -3.15
C VAL A 235 -16.33 -36.73 -3.15
N THR A 236 -16.72 -35.90 -2.18
CA THR A 236 -16.07 -34.60 -1.93
C THR A 236 -14.58 -34.85 -1.66
N PRO A 237 -13.67 -34.24 -2.42
CA PRO A 237 -12.24 -34.48 -2.23
C PRO A 237 -11.78 -33.82 -0.94
N VAL A 238 -11.27 -34.66 -0.04
CA VAL A 238 -10.74 -34.27 1.27
C VAL A 238 -9.29 -34.70 1.45
N SER A 239 -8.73 -35.44 0.48
CA SER A 239 -7.32 -35.81 0.48
C SER A 239 -6.51 -34.78 -0.28
N PHE A 240 -5.44 -34.30 0.36
CA PHE A 240 -4.51 -33.35 -0.23
C PHE A 240 -3.39 -34.13 -0.95
N ASP A 241 -3.61 -34.40 -2.23
CA ASP A 241 -2.71 -35.16 -3.10
C ASP A 241 -2.49 -34.43 -4.44
N ASN A 242 -1.94 -35.12 -5.44
CA ASN A 242 -1.65 -34.56 -6.75
C ASN A 242 -2.61 -35.04 -7.85
N LEU A 243 -3.77 -35.61 -7.49
CA LEU A 243 -4.78 -36.10 -8.43
C LEU A 243 -5.25 -34.98 -9.35
N PHE A 244 -5.46 -33.77 -8.80
CA PHE A 244 -5.80 -32.58 -9.58
C PHE A 244 -4.91 -32.40 -10.82
N PHE A 245 -3.58 -32.45 -10.65
CA PHE A 245 -2.65 -32.30 -11.77
C PHE A 245 -2.73 -33.44 -12.77
N GLY A 246 -3.00 -34.66 -12.32
CA GLY A 246 -3.26 -35.80 -13.21
C GLY A 246 -4.50 -35.57 -14.08
N GLN A 247 -5.57 -35.05 -13.49
CA GLN A 247 -6.86 -34.88 -14.15
C GLN A 247 -6.82 -33.74 -15.18
N ILE A 248 -6.22 -32.59 -14.86
CA ILE A 248 -6.13 -31.48 -15.83
C ILE A 248 -5.29 -31.84 -17.06
N ARG A 249 -4.31 -32.74 -16.91
CA ARG A 249 -3.53 -33.29 -18.05
C ARG A 249 -4.36 -34.19 -18.96
N GLU A 250 -5.43 -34.79 -18.44
CA GLU A 250 -6.40 -35.58 -19.19
C GLU A 250 -7.58 -34.73 -19.69
N ARG A 251 -7.42 -33.40 -19.75
CA ARG A 251 -8.48 -32.45 -20.17
C ARG A 251 -9.66 -32.37 -19.21
N LYS A 252 -9.45 -32.71 -17.94
CA LYS A 252 -10.51 -32.79 -16.94
C LYS A 252 -10.52 -31.63 -15.94
N GLY A 253 -9.93 -30.49 -16.28
CA GLY A 253 -10.05 -29.27 -15.46
C GLY A 253 -11.43 -28.64 -15.61
N ILE A 254 -12.11 -28.33 -14.50
CA ILE A 254 -13.46 -27.73 -14.55
C ILE A 254 -13.41 -26.21 -14.67
N LEU A 255 -12.54 -25.51 -13.94
CA LEU A 255 -12.34 -24.08 -14.15
C LEU A 255 -11.50 -23.84 -15.40
N LEU A 256 -11.69 -22.71 -16.08
CA LEU A 256 -10.94 -22.41 -17.30
C LEU A 256 -9.45 -22.34 -17.01
N ILE A 257 -9.07 -21.55 -15.99
CA ILE A 257 -7.66 -21.40 -15.63
C ILE A 257 -6.99 -22.73 -15.27
N ASP A 258 -7.68 -23.65 -14.59
CA ASP A 258 -7.15 -24.98 -14.24
C ASP A 258 -6.77 -25.78 -15.50
N GLN A 259 -7.61 -25.72 -16.53
CA GLN A 259 -7.32 -26.41 -17.78
C GLN A 259 -6.23 -25.70 -18.59
N LEU A 260 -6.19 -24.36 -18.55
CA LEU A 260 -5.20 -23.58 -19.29
C LEU A 260 -3.78 -23.81 -18.76
N ILE A 261 -3.57 -23.89 -17.44
CA ILE A 261 -2.22 -24.10 -16.89
C ILE A 261 -1.61 -25.45 -17.30
N ALA A 262 -2.44 -26.45 -17.64
CA ALA A 262 -1.97 -27.74 -18.13
C ALA A 262 -1.51 -27.69 -19.60
N ASN A 263 -2.05 -26.74 -20.38
CA ASN A 263 -1.85 -26.63 -21.81
C ASN A 263 -0.82 -25.56 -22.20
N ASP A 264 -0.61 -24.56 -21.34
CA ASP A 264 0.25 -23.41 -21.64
C ASP A 264 1.76 -23.75 -21.54
N PRO A 265 2.61 -23.32 -22.49
CA PRO A 265 4.05 -23.59 -22.46
C PRO A 265 4.77 -23.10 -21.19
N ALA A 266 4.30 -22.02 -20.55
CA ALA A 266 4.93 -21.46 -19.37
C ALA A 266 4.72 -22.33 -18.11
N THR A 267 3.61 -23.07 -18.04
CA THR A 267 3.17 -23.78 -16.82
C THR A 267 3.08 -25.30 -16.98
N SER A 268 2.86 -25.80 -18.20
CA SER A 268 2.62 -27.23 -18.48
C SER A 268 3.76 -28.14 -18.00
N GLY A 269 5.02 -27.69 -18.09
CA GLY A 269 6.17 -28.41 -17.55
C GLY A 269 6.11 -28.58 -16.03
N VAL A 270 5.63 -27.57 -15.30
CA VAL A 270 5.46 -27.61 -13.84
C VAL A 270 4.28 -28.53 -13.47
N VAL A 271 3.17 -28.42 -14.20
CA VAL A 271 2.01 -29.33 -14.05
C VAL A 271 2.41 -30.80 -14.23
N PHE A 272 3.22 -31.09 -15.25
CA PHE A 272 3.76 -32.43 -15.48
C PHE A 272 4.57 -32.93 -14.27
N GLN A 273 5.48 -32.11 -13.74
CA GLN A 273 6.31 -32.48 -12.60
C GLN A 273 5.47 -32.77 -11.34
N TYR A 274 4.46 -31.95 -11.05
CA TYR A 274 3.59 -32.14 -9.89
C TYR A 274 2.65 -33.34 -10.05
N ALA A 275 2.13 -33.59 -11.26
CA ALA A 275 1.38 -34.82 -11.55
C ALA A 275 2.23 -36.09 -11.35
N ALA A 276 3.52 -36.03 -11.71
CA ALA A 276 4.42 -37.18 -11.60
C ALA A 276 4.96 -37.42 -10.19
N ASN A 277 4.99 -36.39 -9.34
CA ASN A 277 5.64 -36.46 -8.03
C ASN A 277 4.85 -35.70 -6.96
N ASN A 278 4.06 -36.43 -6.19
CA ASN A 278 3.24 -35.89 -5.11
C ASN A 278 4.07 -35.19 -4.01
N GLU A 279 5.25 -35.72 -3.69
CA GLU A 279 6.12 -35.12 -2.67
C GLU A 279 6.73 -33.79 -3.14
N LEU A 280 7.08 -33.69 -4.42
CA LEU A 280 7.54 -32.42 -5.00
C LEU A 280 6.44 -31.36 -4.96
N PHE A 281 5.21 -31.73 -5.34
CA PHE A 281 4.05 -30.86 -5.22
C PHE A 281 3.85 -30.38 -3.78
N LYS A 282 3.77 -31.29 -2.82
CA LYS A 282 3.57 -30.95 -1.40
C LYS A 282 4.67 -30.02 -0.86
N ARG A 283 5.93 -30.24 -1.22
CA ARG A 283 7.04 -29.36 -0.83
C ARG A 283 6.91 -27.96 -1.42
N GLN A 284 6.59 -27.84 -2.71
CA GLN A 284 6.37 -26.51 -3.30
C GLN A 284 5.14 -25.85 -2.69
N PHE A 285 4.06 -26.59 -2.46
CA PHE A 285 2.85 -26.07 -1.84
C PHE A 285 3.14 -25.43 -0.48
N ALA A 286 3.93 -26.10 0.37
CA ALA A 286 4.37 -25.52 1.64
C ALA A 286 5.15 -24.20 1.46
N ILE A 287 6.09 -24.15 0.51
CA ILE A 287 6.86 -22.94 0.21
C ILE A 287 5.94 -21.81 -0.25
N ALA A 288 5.02 -22.12 -1.15
CA ALA A 288 4.07 -21.17 -1.71
C ALA A 288 3.09 -20.66 -0.64
N MET A 289 2.61 -21.51 0.25
CA MET A 289 1.75 -21.11 1.38
C MET A 289 2.47 -20.21 2.37
N VAL A 290 3.75 -20.46 2.67
CA VAL A 290 4.56 -19.56 3.53
C VAL A 290 4.76 -18.20 2.87
N LYS A 291 5.03 -18.16 1.55
CA LYS A 291 5.15 -16.91 0.78
C LYS A 291 3.82 -16.16 0.72
N MET A 292 2.74 -16.85 0.38
CA MET A 292 1.39 -16.29 0.31
C MET A 292 0.98 -15.69 1.66
N GLY A 293 1.21 -16.42 2.75
CA GLY A 293 0.97 -15.93 4.09
C GLY A 293 1.85 -14.75 4.52
N ALA A 294 2.82 -14.31 3.71
CA ALA A 294 3.66 -13.13 3.92
C ALA A 294 3.33 -11.96 2.97
N VAL A 295 2.40 -12.14 2.03
CA VAL A 295 1.95 -11.09 1.09
C VAL A 295 1.10 -10.07 1.83
N ASP A 296 1.46 -8.78 1.69
CA ASP A 296 0.70 -7.62 2.19
C ASP A 296 0.25 -7.73 3.66
N VAL A 297 0.95 -8.56 4.43
CA VAL A 297 0.60 -8.83 5.81
C VAL A 297 0.74 -7.54 6.60
N LEU A 298 -0.24 -7.29 7.47
CA LEU A 298 -0.12 -6.29 8.53
C LEU A 298 0.91 -6.76 9.57
N THR A 299 2.18 -6.79 9.18
CA THR A 299 3.34 -6.94 10.05
C THR A 299 3.84 -5.55 10.43
N GLY A 300 2.98 -4.72 11.03
CA GLY A 300 3.32 -3.37 11.48
C GLY A 300 4.41 -2.67 10.65
N THR A 301 4.27 -2.57 9.32
CA THR A 301 5.16 -1.68 8.57
C THR A 301 4.68 -0.28 8.89
N ALA A 302 5.56 0.54 9.44
CA ALA A 302 5.28 1.95 9.70
C ALA A 302 4.61 2.61 8.49
N GLU A 303 5.05 2.24 7.28
CA GLU A 303 4.48 2.71 6.02
C GLU A 303 3.01 2.36 5.80
N THR A 304 2.51 1.24 6.31
CA THR A 304 1.07 0.89 6.15
C THR A 304 0.20 1.73 7.07
N ILE A 305 0.67 2.02 8.29
CA ILE A 305 -0.03 2.94 9.21
C ILE A 305 -0.07 4.33 8.58
N VAL A 306 1.07 4.82 8.09
CA VAL A 306 1.16 6.09 7.36
C VAL A 306 0.19 6.09 6.18
N ARG A 307 0.25 5.07 5.29
CA ARG A 307 -0.58 5.01 4.09
C ARG A 307 -2.07 5.01 4.39
N ASN A 308 -2.52 4.28 5.41
CA ASN A 308 -3.94 4.20 5.75
C ASN A 308 -4.46 5.55 6.25
N LEU A 309 -3.77 6.18 7.20
CA LEU A 309 -4.20 7.48 7.74
C LEU A 309 -4.13 8.59 6.68
N VAL A 310 -3.12 8.55 5.80
CA VAL A 310 -3.04 9.47 4.66
C VAL A 310 -4.18 9.22 3.66
N SER A 311 -4.58 7.98 3.45
CA SER A 311 -5.73 7.65 2.59
C SER A 311 -7.03 8.19 3.18
N ASP A 312 -7.26 7.98 4.47
CA ASP A 312 -8.45 8.48 5.17
C ASP A 312 -8.53 10.01 5.13
N GLU A 313 -7.40 10.70 5.39
CA GLU A 313 -7.34 12.17 5.30
C GLU A 313 -7.52 12.65 3.86
N PHE A 314 -6.93 11.98 2.87
CA PHE A 314 -7.09 12.36 1.45
C PHE A 314 -8.53 12.20 0.95
N GLU A 315 -9.24 11.15 1.38
CA GLU A 315 -10.66 10.96 1.05
C GLU A 315 -11.54 12.08 1.63
N SER A 316 -11.17 12.60 2.80
CA SER A 316 -11.84 13.72 3.47
C SER A 316 -11.45 15.09 2.87
N ASP A 317 -10.15 15.33 2.69
CA ASP A 317 -9.55 16.54 2.15
C ASP A 317 -8.47 16.23 1.10
N PRO A 318 -8.81 16.18 -0.21
CA PRO A 318 -7.84 15.94 -1.27
C PRO A 318 -6.74 17.01 -1.36
N THR A 319 -6.99 18.19 -0.79
CA THR A 319 -6.02 19.29 -0.78
C THR A 319 -4.83 19.02 0.15
N ILE A 320 -4.91 17.99 1.01
CA ILE A 320 -3.81 17.53 1.87
C ILE A 320 -2.54 17.23 1.09
N THR A 321 -2.66 16.80 -0.17
CA THR A 321 -1.52 16.55 -1.06
C THR A 321 -0.64 17.79 -1.22
N ALA A 322 -1.25 18.94 -1.53
CA ALA A 322 -0.53 20.20 -1.68
C ALA A 322 0.07 20.67 -0.34
N ALA A 323 -0.63 20.42 0.77
CA ALA A 323 -0.14 20.75 2.10
C ALA A 323 1.11 19.95 2.48
N LEU A 324 1.10 18.62 2.28
CA LEU A 324 2.22 17.74 2.59
C LEU A 324 3.41 17.95 1.65
N LEU A 325 3.17 18.24 0.36
CA LEU A 325 4.22 18.64 -0.57
C LEU A 325 4.92 19.93 -0.10
N ARG A 326 4.12 20.94 0.30
CA ARG A 326 4.63 22.20 0.84
C ARG A 326 5.40 21.97 2.14
N MET A 327 4.84 21.22 3.09
CA MET A 327 5.51 20.94 4.37
C MET A 327 6.87 20.27 4.16
N ASN A 328 6.92 19.22 3.35
CA ASN A 328 8.15 18.48 3.07
C ASN A 328 9.20 19.34 2.35
N PHE A 329 8.79 20.19 1.39
CA PHE A 329 9.71 21.14 0.76
C PHE A 329 10.27 22.15 1.76
N HIS A 330 9.40 22.73 2.59
CA HIS A 330 9.80 23.78 3.52
C HIS A 330 10.75 23.26 4.61
N ASP A 331 10.54 22.06 5.14
CA ASP A 331 11.46 21.41 6.08
C ASP A 331 12.85 21.19 5.45
N CYS A 332 12.88 20.53 4.28
CA CYS A 332 14.10 20.12 3.59
C CYS A 332 15.02 21.29 3.17
N PHE A 333 14.49 22.51 3.01
CA PHE A 333 15.25 23.67 2.54
C PHE A 333 15.60 24.71 3.61
N VAL A 334 15.13 24.57 4.86
CA VAL A 334 15.51 25.45 5.97
C VAL A 334 16.65 24.85 6.80
N GLY A 335 16.40 23.73 7.47
CA GLY A 335 17.40 22.99 8.27
C GLY A 335 17.97 21.76 7.58
N GLY A 336 17.18 21.16 6.68
CA GLY A 336 17.40 19.81 6.16
C GLY A 336 16.14 18.98 6.41
N CYS A 337 16.02 17.82 5.78
CA CYS A 337 14.81 16.98 5.94
C CYS A 337 14.82 16.25 7.30
N ASP A 338 14.66 16.99 8.38
CA ASP A 338 14.82 16.54 9.77
C ASP A 338 13.55 16.74 10.62
N GLY A 339 12.44 17.15 10.01
CA GLY A 339 11.16 17.32 10.69
C GLY A 339 11.13 18.46 11.70
N SER A 340 12.12 19.36 11.69
CA SER A 340 12.16 20.53 12.58
C SER A 340 10.98 21.49 12.34
N ILE A 341 10.38 21.50 11.14
CA ILE A 341 9.15 22.26 10.87
C ILE A 341 7.97 21.86 11.77
N LEU A 342 7.96 20.63 12.28
CA LEU A 342 6.86 20.10 13.07
C LEU A 342 6.87 20.62 14.53
N LEU A 343 8.00 21.15 14.99
CA LEU A 343 8.19 21.63 16.35
C LEU A 343 7.24 22.80 16.65
N ASN A 344 6.57 22.73 17.81
CA ASN A 344 5.63 23.73 18.30
C ASN A 344 6.26 24.57 19.41
N SER A 345 7.31 25.29 19.07
CA SER A 345 7.99 26.26 19.94
C SER A 345 7.99 27.64 19.31
N THR A 346 8.09 28.69 20.12
CA THR A 346 8.00 30.10 19.64
C THR A 346 9.13 30.51 18.70
N ASP A 347 10.24 29.78 18.71
CA ASP A 347 11.42 29.94 17.86
C ASP A 347 11.47 28.91 16.72
N SER A 348 10.45 28.07 16.59
CA SER A 348 10.31 27.11 15.49
C SER A 348 10.01 27.83 14.18
N GLU A 349 10.62 27.34 13.10
CA GLU A 349 10.37 27.79 11.73
C GLU A 349 8.89 27.68 11.33
N ARG A 350 8.10 26.84 12.00
CA ARG A 350 6.64 26.73 11.83
C ARG A 350 5.91 28.07 11.84
N PHE A 351 6.39 29.03 12.64
CA PHE A 351 5.68 30.29 12.92
C PHE A 351 6.26 31.52 12.21
N PHE A 352 7.12 31.35 11.21
CA PHE A 352 7.78 32.47 10.52
C PHE A 352 7.53 32.48 9.02
N GLY A 353 7.59 33.67 8.42
CA GLY A 353 7.64 33.87 6.98
C GLY A 353 6.61 33.06 6.16
N PRO A 354 7.03 32.43 5.05
CA PRO A 354 6.15 31.60 4.23
C PRO A 354 5.58 30.36 4.94
N ASN A 355 6.15 29.91 6.06
CA ASN A 355 5.70 28.72 6.80
C ASN A 355 4.36 28.93 7.50
N LEU A 356 3.92 30.18 7.71
CA LEU A 356 2.60 30.51 8.28
C LEU A 356 1.41 29.92 7.51
N SER A 357 1.62 29.50 6.26
CA SER A 357 0.62 28.87 5.41
C SER A 357 0.74 27.35 5.31
N VAL A 358 1.77 26.76 5.93
CA VAL A 358 1.95 25.30 5.98
C VAL A 358 0.87 24.72 6.91
N ARG A 359 0.34 23.55 6.56
CA ARG A 359 -0.70 22.84 7.33
C ARG A 359 -0.54 21.32 7.15
N GLY A 360 -1.34 20.53 7.86
CA GLY A 360 -1.25 19.07 7.86
C GLY A 360 -0.41 18.53 9.04
N PHE A 361 -0.08 19.39 10.01
CA PHE A 361 0.69 19.02 11.18
C PHE A 361 -0.05 18.00 12.05
N GLU A 362 -1.37 18.11 12.08
CA GLU A 362 -2.28 17.25 12.84
C GLU A 362 -2.26 15.82 12.31
N LEU A 363 -2.27 15.63 10.98
CA LEU A 363 -2.14 14.31 10.37
C LEU A 363 -0.81 13.65 10.72
N ILE A 364 0.30 14.39 10.66
CA ILE A 364 1.63 13.86 11.01
C ILE A 364 1.67 13.42 12.48
N ASP A 365 1.08 14.20 13.39
CA ASP A 365 1.02 13.88 14.81
C ASP A 365 0.06 12.70 15.12
N GLU A 366 -1.05 12.58 14.39
CA GLU A 366 -1.94 11.42 14.46
C GLU A 366 -1.23 10.14 14.02
N ILE A 367 -0.55 10.19 12.87
CA ILE A 367 0.27 9.07 12.38
C ILE A 367 1.35 8.73 13.41
N LYS A 368 2.00 9.73 13.99
CA LYS A 368 3.01 9.51 15.03
C LYS A 368 2.43 8.84 16.26
N THR A 369 1.27 9.29 16.71
CA THR A 369 0.57 8.72 17.86
C THR A 369 0.28 7.24 17.65
N GLU A 370 -0.23 6.87 16.47
CA GLU A 370 -0.50 5.47 16.13
C GLU A 370 0.80 4.66 16.00
N LEU A 371 1.85 5.24 15.40
CA LEU A 371 3.16 4.59 15.31
C LEU A 371 3.82 4.38 16.67
N GLU A 372 3.74 5.33 17.59
CA GLU A 372 4.28 5.17 18.93
C GLU A 372 3.49 4.15 19.76
N ALA A 373 2.17 4.05 19.56
CA ALA A 373 1.37 3.00 20.17
C ALA A 373 1.77 1.60 19.67
N GLN A 374 2.25 1.48 18.43
CA GLN A 374 2.55 0.20 17.80
C GLN A 374 4.03 -0.22 17.84
N CYS A 375 4.94 0.73 17.65
CA CYS A 375 6.39 0.56 17.59
C CYS A 375 7.11 1.76 18.24
N PRO A 376 7.07 1.88 19.58
CA PRO A 376 7.62 3.03 20.30
C PRO A 376 9.05 3.37 19.89
N SER A 377 9.32 4.65 19.66
CA SER A 377 10.64 5.21 19.40
C SER A 377 11.40 4.60 18.21
N ASN A 378 10.69 4.10 17.19
CA ASN A 378 11.32 3.51 15.99
C ASN A 378 11.24 4.36 14.73
N VAL A 379 10.21 5.21 14.59
CA VAL A 379 9.96 5.97 13.35
C VAL A 379 10.05 7.46 13.66
N SER A 380 10.97 8.17 13.01
CA SER A 380 11.10 9.62 13.16
C SER A 380 9.91 10.35 12.53
N CYS A 381 9.63 11.55 13.03
CA CYS A 381 8.64 12.42 12.41
C CYS A 381 9.06 12.87 11.01
N ALA A 382 10.36 13.04 10.78
CA ALA A 382 10.94 13.28 9.46
C ALA A 382 10.57 12.17 8.45
N ASP A 383 10.68 10.89 8.84
CA ASP A 383 10.27 9.78 7.96
C ASP A 383 8.75 9.73 7.76
N ILE A 384 7.96 10.00 8.80
CA ILE A 384 6.49 10.06 8.67
C ILE A 384 6.08 11.10 7.63
N MET A 385 6.64 12.31 7.70
CA MET A 385 6.37 13.37 6.74
C MET A 385 6.74 12.96 5.31
N ALA A 386 7.94 12.41 5.12
CA ALA A 386 8.40 11.97 3.81
C ALA A 386 7.51 10.87 3.21
N LEU A 387 7.11 9.88 4.03
CA LEU A 387 6.21 8.80 3.63
C LEU A 387 4.79 9.30 3.35
N ALA A 388 4.26 10.19 4.19
CA ALA A 388 2.94 10.76 4.04
C ALA A 388 2.82 11.59 2.76
N THR A 389 3.82 12.42 2.47
CA THR A 389 3.89 13.18 1.21
C THR A 389 3.93 12.26 0.00
N ARG A 390 4.74 11.19 0.04
CA ARG A 390 4.79 10.19 -1.05
C ARG A 390 3.43 9.56 -1.30
N ASP A 391 2.81 9.03 -0.24
CA ASP A 391 1.56 8.28 -0.36
C ASP A 391 0.41 9.21 -0.81
N SER A 392 0.37 10.45 -0.33
CA SER A 392 -0.61 11.46 -0.75
C SER A 392 -0.44 11.88 -2.22
N VAL A 393 0.80 12.04 -2.71
CA VAL A 393 1.07 12.29 -4.14
C VAL A 393 0.56 11.16 -5.01
N ALA A 394 0.76 9.90 -4.60
CA ALA A 394 0.27 8.75 -5.35
C ALA A 394 -1.26 8.72 -5.41
N LEU A 395 -1.94 9.05 -4.31
CA LEU A 395 -3.42 9.15 -4.25
C LEU A 395 -3.96 10.26 -5.16
N ALA A 396 -3.26 11.39 -5.27
CA ALA A 396 -3.61 12.46 -6.21
C ALA A 396 -3.35 12.10 -7.69
N GLY A 397 -2.86 10.90 -7.99
CA GLY A 397 -2.57 10.42 -9.34
C GLY A 397 -1.11 10.56 -9.78
N GLY A 398 -0.21 10.96 -8.86
CA GLY A 398 1.22 11.11 -9.11
C GLY A 398 1.98 9.78 -9.18
N PRO A 399 3.32 9.82 -9.28
CA PRO A 399 4.14 8.60 -9.32
C PRO A 399 4.09 7.86 -7.98
N ASN A 400 4.14 6.53 -8.05
CA ASN A 400 4.50 5.69 -6.91
C ASN A 400 6.01 5.41 -6.97
N TYR A 401 6.73 5.61 -5.86
CA TYR A 401 8.17 5.46 -5.79
C TYR A 401 8.62 5.13 -4.37
N ASN A 402 9.75 4.42 -4.24
CA ASN A 402 10.32 4.16 -2.93
C ASN A 402 11.05 5.40 -2.40
N ILE A 403 10.86 5.69 -1.11
CA ILE A 403 11.64 6.70 -0.40
C ILE A 403 12.53 5.99 0.61
N THR A 404 13.77 6.45 0.76
CA THR A 404 14.68 5.90 1.77
C THR A 404 14.23 6.41 3.14
N THR A 405 14.09 5.53 4.12
CA THR A 405 13.79 5.85 5.52
C THR A 405 15.04 5.70 6.39
N GLY A 406 14.96 6.09 7.67
CA GLY A 406 16.08 6.12 8.62
C GLY A 406 16.53 7.53 8.98
N ARG A 407 15.74 8.56 8.65
CA ARG A 407 16.00 9.94 9.07
C ARG A 407 15.89 10.03 10.60
N ARG A 408 16.67 10.92 11.20
CA ARG A 408 16.50 11.35 12.59
C ARG A 408 15.83 12.72 12.62
N ASP A 409 15.07 12.93 13.68
CA ASP A 409 14.48 14.22 13.99
C ASP A 409 15.54 15.21 14.46
N GLY A 410 15.45 16.44 13.98
CA GLY A 410 16.33 17.55 14.33
C GLY A 410 16.28 17.88 15.82
N LEU A 411 17.42 18.35 16.37
CA LEU A 411 17.59 18.73 17.77
C LEU A 411 17.52 20.25 17.99
N LYS A 412 17.21 21.02 16.94
CA LYS A 412 17.21 22.48 16.93
C LYS A 412 16.12 23.01 16.00
N THR A 413 15.73 24.25 16.23
CA THR A 413 14.85 25.05 15.38
C THR A 413 15.68 26.03 14.53
N ASN A 414 15.14 26.50 13.39
CA ASN A 414 15.80 27.51 12.56
C ASN A 414 14.82 28.54 11.98
N ALA A 415 14.25 29.40 12.84
CA ALA A 415 13.36 30.48 12.40
C ALA A 415 13.94 31.41 11.31
N SER A 416 15.25 31.69 11.34
CA SER A 416 15.89 32.58 10.38
C SER A 416 16.01 31.99 8.97
N GLY A 417 16.24 30.68 8.85
CA GLY A 417 16.45 30.06 7.52
C GLY A 417 15.19 30.06 6.65
N VAL A 418 14.01 30.31 7.23
CA VAL A 418 12.74 30.47 6.49
C VAL A 418 12.81 31.60 5.46
N PHE A 419 13.65 32.61 5.68
CA PHE A 419 13.80 33.75 4.77
C PHE A 419 14.75 33.47 3.59
N ASP A 420 15.44 32.32 3.58
CA ASP A 420 16.30 31.89 2.48
C ASP A 420 15.53 31.09 1.41
N LEU A 421 14.26 30.78 1.65
CA LEU A 421 13.40 30.06 0.70
C LEU A 421 13.17 30.85 -0.59
N ILE A 422 13.14 30.14 -1.72
CA ILE A 422 12.91 30.74 -3.04
C ILE A 422 11.50 31.34 -3.14
N GLY A 423 11.43 32.62 -3.49
CA GLY A 423 10.17 33.37 -3.61
C GLY A 423 9.52 33.30 -5.00
N PRO A 424 8.22 33.65 -5.11
CA PRO A 424 7.44 33.55 -6.36
C PRO A 424 7.88 34.53 -7.46
N THR A 425 8.73 35.51 -7.14
CA THR A 425 9.24 36.54 -8.06
C THR A 425 10.71 36.36 -8.43
N ALA A 426 11.35 35.30 -7.94
CA ALA A 426 12.76 35.02 -8.18
C ALA A 426 13.10 34.89 -9.68
N SER A 427 14.39 35.06 -10.02
CA SER A 427 14.88 34.78 -11.37
C SER A 427 15.06 33.27 -11.58
N VAL A 428 15.03 32.82 -12.83
CA VAL A 428 15.31 31.40 -13.15
C VAL A 428 16.74 31.02 -12.76
N ALA A 429 17.71 31.93 -12.90
CA ALA A 429 19.08 31.71 -12.42
C ALA A 429 19.15 31.49 -10.90
N ALA A 430 18.43 32.30 -10.11
CA ALA A 430 18.39 32.13 -8.65
C ALA A 430 17.69 30.82 -8.27
N PHE A 431 16.60 30.46 -8.95
CA PHE A 431 15.93 29.17 -8.79
C PHE A 431 16.87 28.01 -9.09
N LEU A 432 17.57 28.01 -10.22
CA LEU A 432 18.52 26.94 -10.56
C LEU A 432 19.70 26.88 -9.58
N SER A 433 20.21 28.02 -9.10
CA SER A 433 21.25 28.06 -8.06
C SER A 433 20.75 27.44 -6.75
N PHE A 434 19.55 27.79 -6.31
CA PHE A 434 18.96 27.31 -5.06
C PHE A 434 18.87 25.77 -5.00
N PHE A 435 18.44 25.14 -6.10
CA PHE A 435 18.43 23.68 -6.22
C PHE A 435 19.83 23.10 -6.46
N GLY A 436 20.66 23.79 -7.25
CA GLY A 436 22.05 23.40 -7.54
C GLY A 436 22.93 23.32 -6.29
N ASP A 437 22.72 24.19 -5.31
CA ASP A 437 23.40 24.18 -4.00
C ASP A 437 23.08 22.91 -3.19
N LYS A 438 22.00 22.20 -3.55
CA LYS A 438 21.62 20.88 -3.03
C LYS A 438 21.92 19.74 -4.01
N THR A 439 22.82 19.96 -4.97
CA THR A 439 23.25 18.99 -6.01
C THR A 439 22.13 18.53 -6.96
N MET A 440 21.05 19.30 -7.06
CA MET A 440 19.95 18.99 -7.98
C MET A 440 20.18 19.61 -9.36
N THR A 441 19.81 18.87 -10.39
CA THR A 441 19.92 19.30 -11.80
C THR A 441 18.75 20.19 -12.20
N THR A 442 18.86 20.84 -13.37
CA THR A 442 17.73 21.55 -13.99
C THR A 442 16.50 20.65 -14.16
N LEU A 443 16.67 19.37 -14.49
CA LEU A 443 15.55 18.42 -14.61
C LEU A 443 14.84 18.21 -13.28
N ASP A 444 15.60 18.10 -12.18
CA ASP A 444 15.08 17.92 -10.84
C ASP A 444 14.35 19.18 -10.36
N ALA A 445 14.97 20.36 -10.52
CA ALA A 445 14.41 21.64 -10.10
C ALA A 445 13.07 21.91 -10.79
N VAL A 446 13.03 21.80 -12.12
CA VAL A 446 11.81 22.02 -12.91
C VAL A 446 10.73 20.98 -12.57
N ALA A 447 11.10 19.72 -12.30
CA ALA A 447 10.15 18.70 -11.87
C ALA A 447 9.54 19.05 -10.49
N LEU A 448 10.36 19.45 -9.51
CA LEU A 448 9.87 19.80 -8.17
C LEU A 448 8.95 21.04 -8.20
N LEU A 449 9.24 22.04 -9.03
CA LEU A 449 8.30 23.16 -9.24
C LEU A 449 6.96 22.68 -9.83
N GLY A 450 6.99 21.60 -10.63
CA GLY A 450 5.79 20.94 -11.16
C GLY A 450 4.80 20.46 -10.09
N ALA A 451 5.21 20.37 -8.81
CA ALA A 451 4.29 20.15 -7.69
C ALA A 451 3.15 21.19 -7.61
N HIS A 452 3.34 22.38 -8.20
CA HIS A 452 2.27 23.39 -8.38
C HIS A 452 1.07 22.90 -9.22
N THR A 453 1.16 21.72 -9.84
CA THR A 453 -0.01 21.03 -10.42
C THR A 453 -1.13 20.79 -9.40
N VAL A 454 -0.78 20.66 -8.11
CA VAL A 454 -1.76 20.57 -7.02
C VAL A 454 -1.61 21.75 -6.07
N GLY A 455 -2.75 22.28 -5.62
CA GLY A 455 -2.79 23.35 -4.61
C GLY A 455 -3.04 24.75 -5.16
N VAL A 456 -2.82 25.74 -4.31
CA VAL A 456 -3.29 27.12 -4.52
C VAL A 456 -2.21 28.15 -4.17
N GLY A 457 -2.29 29.31 -4.81
CA GLY A 457 -1.55 30.52 -4.45
C GLY A 457 -2.51 31.60 -3.97
N SER A 458 -2.15 32.29 -2.89
CA SER A 458 -2.88 33.47 -2.42
C SER A 458 -2.58 34.70 -3.29
N CYS A 459 -3.58 35.55 -3.51
CA CYS A 459 -3.49 36.73 -4.37
C CYS A 459 -2.32 37.66 -4.01
N GLY A 460 -1.96 37.79 -2.73
CA GLY A 460 -0.82 38.58 -2.28
C GLY A 460 0.52 38.19 -2.94
N LEU A 461 0.66 36.95 -3.41
CA LEU A 461 1.87 36.45 -4.07
C LEU A 461 2.02 36.89 -5.54
N PHE A 462 0.92 37.29 -6.19
CA PHE A 462 0.91 37.58 -7.63
C PHE A 462 0.11 38.81 -8.03
N ARG A 463 -0.50 39.55 -7.08
CA ARG A 463 -1.31 40.74 -7.37
C ARG A 463 -0.54 41.82 -8.13
N ASP A 464 0.77 41.96 -7.87
CA ASP A 464 1.65 42.86 -8.64
C ASP A 464 1.57 42.60 -10.15
N ARG A 465 1.52 41.33 -10.55
CA ARG A 465 1.43 40.91 -11.95
C ARG A 465 0.10 41.27 -12.61
N LEU A 466 -0.95 41.52 -11.83
CA LEU A 466 -2.28 41.81 -12.38
C LEU A 466 -2.47 43.30 -12.64
N THR A 467 -1.83 44.18 -11.87
CA THR A 467 -2.19 45.61 -11.85
C THR A 467 -1.02 46.59 -11.87
N ASN A 468 0.20 46.20 -11.47
CA ASN A 468 1.32 47.13 -11.34
C ASN A 468 2.67 46.47 -11.58
N PHE A 469 2.76 45.60 -12.59
CA PHE A 469 3.92 44.75 -12.78
C PHE A 469 5.20 45.57 -12.89
N ASN A 470 6.16 45.36 -11.99
CA ASN A 470 7.41 46.13 -11.90
C ASN A 470 7.20 47.66 -11.85
N GLY A 471 6.10 48.14 -11.25
CA GLY A 471 5.80 49.56 -11.11
C GLY A 471 5.29 50.23 -12.39
N THR A 472 4.88 49.47 -13.39
CA THR A 472 4.39 50.01 -14.68
C THR A 472 2.96 50.56 -14.63
N GLY A 473 2.21 50.28 -13.57
CA GLY A 473 0.76 50.52 -13.51
C GLY A 473 -0.06 49.65 -14.45
N LEU A 474 0.53 48.60 -15.04
CA LEU A 474 -0.09 47.72 -16.01
C LEU A 474 0.10 46.23 -15.62
N PRO A 475 -0.73 45.32 -16.16
CA PRO A 475 -0.52 43.88 -15.99
C PRO A 475 0.80 43.39 -16.60
N ASP A 476 1.31 42.27 -16.10
CA ASP A 476 2.48 41.56 -16.62
C ASP A 476 2.25 41.15 -18.08
N PRO A 477 3.03 41.68 -19.05
CA PRO A 477 2.80 41.41 -20.47
C PRO A 477 3.10 39.96 -20.88
N SER A 478 3.72 39.17 -20.00
CA SER A 478 3.94 37.74 -20.22
C SER A 478 2.69 36.88 -19.92
N MET A 479 1.64 37.46 -19.32
CA MET A 479 0.41 36.75 -18.99
C MET A 479 -0.60 36.77 -20.13
N ASP A 480 -1.36 35.69 -20.25
CA ASP A 480 -2.58 35.61 -21.05
C ASP A 480 -3.64 36.60 -20.53
N SER A 481 -4.24 37.39 -21.44
CA SER A 481 -5.16 38.47 -21.06
C SER A 481 -6.43 37.97 -20.38
N ASP A 482 -6.93 36.80 -20.80
CA ASP A 482 -8.13 36.20 -20.20
C ASP A 482 -7.84 35.69 -18.78
N LEU A 483 -6.64 35.12 -18.56
CA LEU A 483 -6.18 34.79 -17.22
C LEU A 483 -6.08 36.03 -16.33
N VAL A 484 -5.51 37.14 -16.83
CA VAL A 484 -5.41 38.40 -16.06
C VAL A 484 -6.80 38.88 -15.65
N ALA A 485 -7.76 38.91 -16.57
CA ALA A 485 -9.14 39.32 -16.28
C ALA A 485 -9.78 38.42 -15.21
N ASN A 486 -9.61 37.09 -15.33
CA ASN A 486 -10.14 36.13 -14.38
C ASN A 486 -9.52 36.28 -12.98
N LEU A 487 -8.19 36.36 -12.89
CA LEU A 487 -7.48 36.50 -11.62
C LEU A 487 -7.74 37.85 -10.96
N THR A 488 -7.90 38.92 -11.74
CA THR A 488 -8.28 40.25 -11.21
C THR A 488 -9.64 40.19 -10.52
N SER A 489 -10.62 39.50 -11.12
CA SER A 489 -11.94 39.31 -10.51
C SER A 489 -11.86 38.49 -9.22
N ILE A 490 -11.11 37.38 -9.22
CA ILE A 490 -10.90 36.55 -8.02
C ILE A 490 -10.26 37.37 -6.92
N CYS A 491 -9.18 38.09 -7.22
CA CYS A 491 -8.44 38.87 -6.25
C CYS A 491 -9.17 40.13 -5.77
N ALA A 492 -10.30 40.52 -6.38
CA ALA A 492 -11.16 41.58 -5.90
C ALA A 492 -12.23 41.09 -4.90
N ALA A 493 -12.46 39.77 -4.80
CA ALA A 493 -13.55 39.21 -4.01
C ALA A 493 -13.36 39.35 -2.49
N SER A 494 -12.12 39.37 -2.01
CA SER A 494 -11.75 39.60 -0.61
C SER A 494 -10.31 40.13 -0.51
N GLU A 495 -9.83 40.39 0.70
CA GLU A 495 -8.50 40.97 0.93
C GLU A 495 -7.38 40.12 0.30
N ASN A 496 -7.40 38.80 0.52
CA ASN A 496 -6.37 37.88 0.03
C ASN A 496 -6.92 36.47 -0.29
N PRO A 497 -7.82 36.32 -1.27
CA PRO A 497 -8.32 35.01 -1.67
C PRO A 497 -7.22 34.18 -2.33
N SER A 498 -7.45 32.87 -2.46
CA SER A 498 -6.51 31.94 -3.10
C SER A 498 -7.12 31.28 -4.32
N THR A 499 -6.27 30.83 -5.24
CA THR A 499 -6.68 30.25 -6.51
C THR A 499 -5.70 29.14 -6.92
N GLY A 500 -6.18 28.14 -7.65
CA GLY A 500 -5.34 27.05 -8.14
C GLY A 500 -4.16 27.56 -8.98
N LEU A 501 -2.96 27.04 -8.73
CA LEU A 501 -1.78 27.34 -9.55
C LEU A 501 -1.86 26.61 -10.89
N ASP A 502 -2.37 25.38 -10.88
CA ASP A 502 -3.02 24.75 -12.02
C ASP A 502 -4.51 25.14 -12.07
N ARG A 503 -4.92 25.74 -13.19
CA ARG A 503 -6.31 26.19 -13.38
C ARG A 503 -7.21 25.12 -14.01
N SER A 504 -6.64 23.98 -14.41
CA SER A 504 -7.34 22.87 -15.08
C SER A 504 -7.66 21.76 -14.09
N THR A 505 -6.65 21.29 -13.36
CA THR A 505 -6.73 20.09 -12.51
C THR A 505 -6.06 20.29 -11.14
N PRO A 506 -6.45 21.30 -10.33
CA PRO A 506 -5.75 21.69 -9.09
C PRO A 506 -5.70 20.64 -7.96
N LEU A 507 -6.39 19.50 -8.12
CA LEU A 507 -6.41 18.38 -7.17
C LEU A 507 -5.82 17.09 -7.77
N THR A 508 -5.36 17.12 -9.02
CA THR A 508 -4.79 15.95 -9.70
C THR A 508 -3.32 16.23 -9.97
N PHE A 509 -2.48 15.28 -9.60
CA PHE A 509 -1.06 15.35 -9.87
C PHE A 509 -0.79 14.86 -11.30
N ASP A 510 -0.74 15.81 -12.24
CA ASP A 510 -0.48 15.58 -13.66
C ASP A 510 0.44 16.69 -14.23
N ASN A 511 0.55 16.77 -15.55
CA ASN A 511 1.42 17.73 -16.22
C ASN A 511 0.67 18.95 -16.80
N ALA A 512 -0.61 19.16 -16.45
CA ALA A 512 -1.40 20.27 -16.97
C ALA A 512 -0.80 21.62 -16.59
N PHE A 513 -0.16 21.73 -15.42
CA PHE A 513 0.61 22.90 -14.99
C PHE A 513 1.63 23.35 -16.05
N PHE A 514 2.41 22.42 -16.60
CA PHE A 514 3.40 22.75 -17.64
C PHE A 514 2.73 23.21 -18.94
N GLY A 515 1.58 22.63 -19.28
CA GLY A 515 0.74 23.10 -20.38
C GLY A 515 0.25 24.54 -20.18
N GLN A 516 -0.21 24.87 -18.96
CA GLN A 516 -0.67 26.22 -18.62
C GLN A 516 0.44 27.26 -18.72
N ILE A 517 1.61 27.02 -18.12
CA ILE A 517 2.70 28.01 -18.16
C ILE A 517 3.23 28.24 -19.59
N ARG A 518 3.21 27.22 -20.46
CA ARG A 518 3.53 27.38 -21.89
C ARG A 518 2.49 28.19 -22.65
N ALA A 519 1.23 28.14 -22.22
CA ALA A 519 0.14 28.94 -22.75
C ALA A 519 0.09 30.36 -22.16
N ARG A 520 1.14 30.83 -21.49
CA ARG A 520 1.19 32.12 -20.77
C ARG A 520 0.22 32.22 -19.60
N ARG A 521 -0.17 31.07 -19.04
CA ARG A 521 -1.16 30.97 -17.97
C ARG A 521 -0.55 30.59 -16.62
N GLY A 522 0.73 30.88 -16.40
CA GLY A 522 1.36 30.75 -15.09
C GLY A 522 0.87 31.83 -14.14
N VAL A 523 0.44 31.45 -12.93
CA VAL A 523 -0.09 32.36 -11.91
C VAL A 523 1.05 33.10 -11.19
N LEU A 524 2.11 32.39 -10.81
CA LEU A 524 3.30 32.99 -10.20
C LEU A 524 4.29 33.44 -11.27
N GLN A 525 5.09 34.47 -10.95
CA GLN A 525 6.03 35.05 -11.91
C GLN A 525 7.16 34.09 -12.26
N LEU A 526 7.73 33.41 -11.26
CA LEU A 526 8.77 32.41 -11.46
C LEU A 526 8.27 31.29 -12.37
N ASP A 527 7.10 30.71 -12.06
CA ASP A 527 6.47 29.65 -12.86
C ASP A 527 6.35 30.06 -14.35
N GLN A 528 5.86 31.28 -14.61
CA GLN A 528 5.71 31.77 -15.98
C GLN A 528 7.07 31.93 -16.70
N ARG A 529 8.12 32.35 -15.99
CA ARG A 529 9.46 32.56 -16.56
C ARG A 529 10.12 31.25 -17.00
N LEU A 530 9.89 30.14 -16.29
CA LEU A 530 10.46 28.84 -16.66
C LEU A 530 10.05 28.39 -18.07
N ALA A 531 8.84 28.76 -18.51
CA ALA A 531 8.36 28.37 -19.84
C ALA A 531 9.10 29.08 -20.99
N THR A 532 9.75 30.21 -20.72
CA THR A 532 10.37 31.07 -21.73
C THR A 532 11.87 31.26 -21.58
N ASP A 533 12.44 30.91 -20.43
CA ASP A 533 13.87 31.04 -20.16
C ASP A 533 14.69 29.99 -20.93
N GLU A 534 15.84 30.39 -21.46
CA GLU A 534 16.70 29.55 -22.30
C GLU A 534 17.15 28.27 -21.57
N ALA A 535 17.41 28.33 -20.27
CA ALA A 535 17.91 27.20 -19.50
C ALA A 535 16.84 26.15 -19.16
N THR A 536 15.54 26.52 -19.18
CA THR A 536 14.46 25.68 -18.64
C THR A 536 13.33 25.39 -19.62
N SER A 537 13.14 26.23 -20.64
CA SER A 537 12.01 26.13 -21.58
C SER A 537 11.94 24.78 -22.32
N SER A 538 13.09 24.19 -22.66
CA SER A 538 13.16 22.87 -23.29
C SER A 538 12.71 21.74 -22.34
N VAL A 539 12.99 21.84 -21.05
CA VAL A 539 12.56 20.88 -20.01
C VAL A 539 11.06 21.02 -19.77
N VAL A 540 10.57 22.26 -19.64
CA VAL A 540 9.14 22.55 -19.52
C VAL A 540 8.35 21.99 -20.71
N ALA A 541 8.87 22.16 -21.93
CA ALA A 541 8.24 21.61 -23.14
C ALA A 541 8.16 20.09 -23.13
N GLN A 542 9.20 19.41 -22.64
CA GLN A 542 9.22 17.94 -22.51
C GLN A 542 8.20 17.45 -21.49
N TYR A 543 8.16 18.04 -20.29
CA TYR A 543 7.18 17.65 -19.26
C TYR A 543 5.74 17.96 -19.66
N ALA A 544 5.50 19.07 -20.37
CA ALA A 544 4.18 19.37 -20.93
C ALA A 544 3.73 18.34 -21.98
N ALA A 545 4.67 17.73 -22.72
CA ALA A 545 4.37 16.78 -23.78
C ALA A 545 4.24 15.33 -23.28
N ASP A 546 4.93 14.98 -22.18
CA ASP A 546 5.00 13.61 -21.65
C ASP A 546 4.79 13.61 -20.13
N ASN A 547 3.58 13.23 -19.72
CA ASN A 547 3.19 13.13 -18.31
C ASN A 547 3.97 12.04 -17.56
N ASP A 548 4.30 10.93 -18.22
CA ASP A 548 5.03 9.84 -17.57
C ASP A 548 6.50 10.23 -17.36
N LEU A 549 7.09 10.98 -18.29
CA LEU A 549 8.42 11.58 -18.11
C LEU A 549 8.45 12.53 -16.92
N PHE A 550 7.47 13.44 -16.83
CA PHE A 550 7.33 14.33 -15.68
C PHE A 550 7.25 13.54 -14.37
N LYS A 551 6.33 12.58 -14.27
CA LYS A 551 6.12 11.77 -13.05
C LYS A 551 7.38 10.96 -12.68
N ARG A 552 8.08 10.36 -13.65
CA ARG A 552 9.35 9.66 -13.40
C ARG A 552 10.43 10.61 -12.88
N GLN A 553 10.60 11.78 -13.48
CA GLN A 553 11.59 12.73 -12.96
C GLN A 553 11.19 13.28 -11.60
N PHE A 554 9.90 13.54 -11.36
CA PHE A 554 9.39 14.00 -10.08
C PHE A 554 9.74 13.01 -8.95
N ALA A 555 9.54 11.71 -9.18
CA ALA A 555 9.96 10.68 -8.23
C ALA A 555 11.46 10.72 -7.93
N ILE A 556 12.31 10.84 -8.97
CA ILE A 556 13.77 10.97 -8.81
C ILE A 556 14.12 12.21 -7.98
N ALA A 557 13.49 13.34 -8.28
CA ALA A 557 13.74 14.60 -7.61
C ALA A 557 13.26 14.60 -6.15
N MET A 558 12.12 13.96 -5.85
CA MET A 558 11.63 13.77 -4.49
C MET A 558 12.54 12.86 -3.64
N VAL A 559 13.12 11.82 -4.23
CA VAL A 559 14.12 10.98 -3.54
C VAL A 559 15.38 11.78 -3.21
N LYS A 560 15.86 12.61 -4.15
CA LYS A 560 16.98 13.52 -3.88
C LYS A 560 16.63 14.57 -2.83
N LEU A 561 15.43 15.15 -2.91
CA LEU A 561 14.94 16.13 -1.95
C LEU A 561 14.95 15.54 -0.55
N GLY A 562 14.35 14.36 -0.37
CA GLY A 562 14.33 13.67 0.91
C GLY A 562 15.71 13.26 1.45
N ALA A 563 16.81 13.42 0.70
CA ALA A 563 18.17 13.16 1.16
C ALA A 563 18.96 14.44 1.50
N VAL A 564 18.35 15.62 1.35
CA VAL A 564 19.02 16.90 1.63
C VAL A 564 19.26 17.05 3.13
N ASN A 565 20.54 17.12 3.50
CA ASN A 565 21.01 17.39 4.87
C ASN A 565 20.33 16.52 5.95
N VAL A 566 20.03 15.25 5.62
CA VAL A 566 19.37 14.33 6.55
C VAL A 566 20.27 13.99 7.74
N LEU A 567 19.67 13.93 8.92
CA LEU A 567 20.32 13.42 10.12
C LEU A 567 20.15 11.90 10.20
N THR A 568 21.18 11.19 10.64
CA THR A 568 21.15 9.72 10.80
C THR A 568 21.92 9.33 12.05
N GLY A 569 21.81 8.06 12.50
CA GLY A 569 22.64 7.57 13.61
C GLY A 569 22.39 8.31 14.92
N GLU A 570 23.43 8.95 15.46
CA GLU A 570 23.40 9.73 16.72
C GLU A 570 23.27 11.25 16.47
N ASP A 571 23.19 11.70 15.21
CA ASP A 571 23.15 13.13 14.86
C ASP A 571 21.77 13.78 15.07
N GLY A 572 20.77 12.98 15.49
CA GLY A 572 19.44 13.43 15.86
C GLY A 572 18.71 12.37 16.69
N GLU A 573 17.43 12.59 16.95
CA GLU A 573 16.62 11.69 17.80
C GLU A 573 15.47 11.01 17.05
N ILE A 574 14.75 10.11 17.72
CA ILE A 574 13.38 9.77 17.32
C ILE A 574 12.50 10.36 18.40
N ARG A 575 11.79 11.44 18.07
CA ARG A 575 10.87 12.07 19.02
C ARG A 575 9.71 11.12 19.31
N THR A 576 9.17 11.11 20.52
CA THR A 576 7.91 10.39 20.80
C THR A 576 6.67 11.24 20.48
N ASN A 577 6.86 12.54 20.27
CA ASN A 577 5.82 13.49 19.88
C ASN A 577 6.41 14.45 18.83
N CYS A 578 5.73 14.68 17.71
CA CYS A 578 6.32 15.47 16.62
C CYS A 578 6.38 16.98 16.90
N TRP A 579 5.79 17.45 18.00
CA TRP A 579 5.71 18.87 18.34
C TRP A 579 6.76 19.32 19.35
N GLU A 580 7.46 18.39 20.02
CA GLU A 580 8.45 18.72 21.03
C GLU A 580 9.68 17.80 20.98
N PHE A 581 10.82 18.31 21.44
CA PHE A 581 12.00 17.47 21.67
C PHE A 581 11.74 16.47 22.81
N ASN A 582 12.42 15.32 22.79
CA ASN A 582 12.34 14.42 23.94
C ASN A 582 12.96 15.09 25.18
N LYS A 583 12.40 14.78 26.36
CA LYS A 583 12.96 15.25 27.63
C LYS A 583 14.09 14.31 28.06
N ASN A 584 15.27 14.89 28.29
CA ASN A 584 16.44 14.19 28.85
C ASN A 584 16.21 13.70 30.28
#